data_AF-A0A6J4UF29-F1
#
_entry.id   AF-A0A6J4UF29-F1
#
_cell.length_a   1.000
_cell.length_b   1.000
_cell.length_c   1.000
_cell.angle_alpha   90.00
_cell.angle_beta   90.00
_cell.angle_gamma   90.00
#
_symmetry.space_group_name_H-M   'P 1'
#
loop_
_entity.id
_entity.type
_entity.pdbx_description
1 polymer ?
#
loop_
_entity_poly.entity_id
_entity_poly.type
_entity_poly.pdbx_seq_one_letter_code
_entity_poly.pdbx_strand_id
1 'polypeptide(L)'
;MAVSKPLDPRRLLPIGRCGWLVRTPGFTAGEVRELLREGAGSERGRAVSRCAARAADWLPENPDVVRCPFYYRQHLPRIIFWYARGDSVETIGRRLSAFGTPWGVERALKTACRRMAACLNDDPAAYGLAR
;
A
#
# COMPACT_ATOMS: atom_id res chain seq x y z
N MET A 1 40.85 16.32 -20.50
CA MET A 1 39.66 16.25 -21.37
C MET A 1 38.67 15.29 -20.72
N ALA A 2 37.59 15.80 -20.10
CA ALA A 2 36.61 14.97 -19.40
C ALA A 2 35.40 14.70 -20.30
N VAL A 3 35.14 13.43 -20.59
CA VAL A 3 34.00 12.97 -21.40
C VAL A 3 32.75 12.98 -20.53
N SER A 4 31.87 13.95 -20.74
CA SER A 4 30.55 14.02 -20.12
C SER A 4 29.63 12.97 -20.78
N LYS A 5 29.15 11.99 -19.99
CA LYS A 5 28.14 11.03 -20.45
C LYS A 5 26.83 11.77 -20.79
N PRO A 6 26.15 11.44 -21.90
CA PRO A 6 24.86 12.02 -22.24
C PRO A 6 23.80 11.56 -21.23
N LEU A 7 23.11 12.52 -20.62
CA LEU A 7 22.01 12.29 -19.68
C LEU A 7 20.81 11.69 -20.43
N ASP A 8 20.31 10.54 -19.96
CA ASP A 8 19.17 9.84 -20.53
C ASP A 8 17.84 10.53 -20.12
N PRO A 9 17.08 11.10 -21.08
CA PRO A 9 15.85 11.82 -20.80
C PRO A 9 14.71 10.93 -20.27
N ARG A 10 14.82 9.61 -20.33
CA ARG A 10 13.80 8.68 -19.78
C ARG A 10 13.82 8.58 -18.25
N ARG A 11 14.83 9.15 -17.59
CA ARG A 11 14.85 9.34 -16.12
C ARG A 11 14.20 10.65 -15.66
N LEU A 12 13.71 11.47 -16.59
CA LEU A 12 13.02 12.72 -16.27
C LEU A 12 11.53 12.42 -16.13
N LEU A 13 11.08 12.21 -14.89
CA LEU A 13 9.67 12.10 -14.55
C LEU A 13 8.93 13.42 -14.86
N PRO A 14 7.64 13.38 -15.25
CA PRO A 14 6.92 14.55 -15.72
C PRO A 14 6.74 15.59 -14.60
N ILE A 15 7.19 16.81 -14.91
CA ILE A 15 7.12 18.01 -14.08
C ILE A 15 5.66 18.52 -14.08
N GLY A 16 5.01 18.44 -12.91
CA GLY A 16 3.76 19.13 -12.65
C GLY A 16 3.95 20.64 -12.51
N ARG A 17 2.97 21.42 -12.97
CA ARG A 17 3.04 22.87 -13.27
C ARG A 17 3.24 23.83 -12.08
N CYS A 18 3.47 23.36 -10.84
CA CYS A 18 3.70 24.24 -9.68
C CYS A 18 4.67 23.62 -8.65
N GLY A 19 5.90 24.15 -8.57
CA GLY A 19 6.70 24.18 -7.33
C GLY A 19 7.76 23.09 -7.13
N TRP A 20 9.02 23.51 -7.15
CA TRP A 20 10.29 22.79 -6.93
C TRP A 20 10.51 22.26 -5.49
N LEU A 21 9.49 21.81 -4.78
CA LEU A 21 9.72 21.09 -3.52
C LEU A 21 9.99 19.62 -3.86
N VAL A 22 11.15 19.14 -3.44
CA VAL A 22 11.54 17.72 -3.40
C VAL A 22 10.55 16.99 -2.50
N ARG A 23 9.31 16.80 -2.96
CA ARG A 23 8.37 15.90 -2.32
C ARG A 23 8.84 14.52 -2.68
N THR A 24 9.31 13.77 -1.68
CA THR A 24 9.38 12.32 -1.74
C THR A 24 8.11 11.83 -2.44
N PRO A 25 8.21 10.98 -3.48
CA PRO A 25 7.03 10.49 -4.16
C PRO A 25 6.09 9.87 -3.13
N GLY A 26 4.85 10.35 -3.11
CA GLY A 26 3.83 9.86 -2.18
C GLY A 26 3.65 8.34 -2.32
N PHE A 27 3.19 7.70 -1.25
CA PHE A 27 2.91 6.27 -1.24
C PHE A 27 1.91 5.92 -2.33
N THR A 28 2.23 4.91 -3.13
CA THR A 28 1.28 4.28 -4.06
C THR A 28 0.73 2.99 -3.45
N ALA A 29 -0.44 2.53 -3.92
CA ALA A 29 -0.99 1.25 -3.46
C ALA A 29 -0.08 0.05 -3.80
N GLY A 30 0.66 0.12 -4.91
CA GLY A 30 1.63 -0.91 -5.29
C GLY A 30 2.82 -0.94 -4.32
N GLU A 31 3.36 0.23 -4.03
CA GLU A 31 4.46 0.37 -3.08
C GLU A 31 4.07 -0.08 -1.66
N VAL A 32 2.88 0.31 -1.17
CA VAL A 32 2.39 -0.17 0.13
C VAL A 32 2.28 -1.70 0.16
N ARG A 33 1.85 -2.31 -0.95
CA ARG A 33 1.76 -3.77 -1.06
C ARG A 33 3.13 -4.44 -0.98
N GLU A 34 4.12 -3.87 -1.64
CA GLU A 34 5.52 -4.35 -1.60
C GLU A 34 6.12 -4.17 -0.20
N LEU A 35 5.97 -3.00 0.40
CA LEU A 35 6.45 -2.68 1.74
C LEU A 35 5.76 -3.51 2.84
N LEU A 36 4.49 -3.87 2.67
CA LEU A 36 3.80 -4.82 3.56
C LEU A 36 4.47 -6.20 3.55
N ARG A 37 5.06 -6.61 2.42
CA ARG A 37 5.77 -7.89 2.29
C ARG A 37 7.20 -7.81 2.78
N GLU A 38 7.89 -6.72 2.48
CA GLU A 38 9.25 -6.48 2.94
C GLU A 38 9.28 -6.31 4.47
N GLY A 39 8.23 -5.71 5.04
CA GLY A 39 8.12 -5.44 6.47
C GLY A 39 8.92 -4.22 6.90
N ALA A 40 9.40 -4.24 8.15
CA ALA A 40 10.03 -3.09 8.82
C ALA A 40 11.51 -2.84 8.43
N GLY A 41 11.98 -3.39 7.30
CA GLY A 41 13.37 -3.29 6.84
C GLY A 41 13.81 -1.87 6.48
N SER A 42 12.89 -1.06 5.95
CA SER A 42 13.11 0.35 5.62
C SER A 42 12.28 1.28 6.51
N GLU A 43 12.63 2.57 6.53
CA GLU A 43 11.83 3.59 7.25
C GLU A 43 10.38 3.65 6.72
N ARG A 44 10.23 3.62 5.39
CA ARG A 44 8.92 3.56 4.72
C ARG A 44 8.17 2.27 5.06
N GLY A 45 8.86 1.14 5.11
CA GLY A 45 8.30 -0.15 5.54
C GLY A 45 7.82 -0.14 6.99
N ARG A 46 8.57 0.52 7.90
CA ARG A 46 8.12 0.76 9.29
C ARG A 46 6.86 1.62 9.35
N ALA A 47 6.78 2.69 8.56
CA ALA A 47 5.59 3.54 8.50
C ALA A 47 4.37 2.76 8.00
N VAL A 48 4.53 1.99 6.92
CA VAL A 48 3.49 1.09 6.41
C VAL A 48 3.06 0.07 7.46
N SER A 49 4.01 -0.51 8.21
CA SER A 49 3.72 -1.47 9.28
C SER A 49 2.90 -0.85 10.42
N ARG A 50 3.23 0.39 10.82
CA ARG A 50 2.47 1.13 11.84
C ARG A 50 1.07 1.49 11.33
N CYS A 51 0.94 1.92 10.08
CA CYS A 51 -0.35 2.16 9.43
C CYS A 51 -1.19 0.87 9.37
N ALA A 52 -0.58 -0.26 9.02
CA ALA A 52 -1.26 -1.56 8.96
C ALA A 52 -1.85 -1.95 10.33
N ALA A 53 -1.11 -1.70 11.41
CA ALA A 53 -1.56 -1.97 12.78
C ALA A 53 -2.73 -1.06 13.22
N ARG A 54 -2.86 0.13 12.66
CA ARG A 54 -3.95 1.09 12.95
C ARG A 54 -5.12 0.91 11.99
N ALA A 55 -5.78 -0.25 12.08
CA ALA A 55 -6.87 -0.61 11.17
C ALA A 55 -8.00 0.44 11.07
N ALA A 56 -8.31 1.13 12.18
CA ALA A 56 -9.32 2.18 12.21
C ALA A 56 -9.04 3.33 11.22
N ASP A 57 -7.77 3.62 10.91
CA ASP A 57 -7.41 4.75 10.05
C ASP A 57 -7.74 4.49 8.57
N TRP A 58 -7.66 3.23 8.12
CA TRP A 58 -7.76 2.87 6.70
C TRP A 58 -8.94 1.95 6.36
N LEU A 59 -9.60 1.36 7.36
CA LEU A 59 -10.83 0.61 7.13
C LEU A 59 -11.91 1.57 6.60
N PRO A 60 -12.55 1.25 5.47
CA PRO A 60 -13.59 2.12 4.93
C PRO A 60 -14.78 2.14 5.90
N GLU A 61 -15.32 3.32 6.21
CA GLU A 61 -16.54 3.49 7.03
C GLU A 61 -17.76 2.88 6.35
N ASN A 62 -17.90 3.12 5.05
CA ASN A 62 -18.99 2.59 4.23
C ASN A 62 -18.51 1.43 3.34
N PRO A 63 -19.27 0.32 3.24
CA PRO A 63 -18.91 -0.80 2.40
C PRO A 63 -19.02 -0.40 0.91
N ASP A 64 -17.88 -0.30 0.24
CA ASP A 64 -17.84 -0.21 -1.23
C ASP A 64 -18.03 -1.63 -1.80
N VAL A 65 -19.29 -2.05 -1.91
CA VAL A 65 -19.67 -3.40 -2.39
C VAL A 65 -19.15 -3.71 -3.79
N VAL A 66 -18.85 -2.68 -4.60
CA VAL A 66 -18.32 -2.83 -5.95
C VAL A 66 -16.82 -3.14 -5.94
N ARG A 67 -16.06 -2.50 -5.05
CA ARG A 67 -14.59 -2.65 -5.00
C ARG A 67 -14.10 -3.65 -3.94
N CYS A 68 -14.86 -3.85 -2.88
CA CYS A 68 -14.56 -4.78 -1.79
C CYS A 68 -15.87 -5.41 -1.30
N PRO A 69 -16.20 -6.64 -1.74
CA PRO A 69 -17.41 -7.31 -1.29
C PRO A 69 -17.45 -7.38 0.24
N PHE A 70 -18.64 -7.20 0.82
CA PHE A 70 -18.85 -7.07 2.26
C PHE A 70 -18.17 -8.19 3.07
N TYR A 71 -18.20 -9.41 2.56
CA TYR A 71 -17.55 -10.59 3.14
C TYR A 71 -16.04 -10.37 3.39
N TYR A 72 -15.31 -9.87 2.39
CA TYR A 72 -13.87 -9.65 2.52
C TYR A 72 -13.55 -8.42 3.38
N ARG A 73 -14.47 -7.44 3.46
CA ARG A 73 -14.30 -6.26 4.32
C ARG A 73 -14.18 -6.65 5.79
N GLN A 74 -15.01 -7.57 6.27
CA GLN A 74 -14.97 -8.05 7.66
C GLN A 74 -13.64 -8.74 8.00
N HIS A 75 -12.96 -9.28 6.99
CA HIS A 75 -11.70 -9.98 7.13
C HIS A 75 -10.49 -9.14 6.71
N LEU A 76 -10.66 -7.88 6.34
CA LEU A 76 -9.59 -7.01 5.83
C LEU A 76 -8.36 -6.98 6.74
N PRO A 77 -8.48 -6.78 8.07
CA PRO A 77 -7.31 -6.81 8.96
C PRO A 77 -6.60 -8.18 8.96
N ARG A 78 -7.36 -9.29 8.91
CA ARG A 78 -6.79 -10.65 8.83
C ARG A 78 -6.10 -10.89 7.50
N ILE A 79 -6.68 -10.43 6.40
CA ILE A 79 -6.09 -10.51 5.06
C ILE A 79 -4.75 -9.79 5.05
N ILE A 80 -4.68 -8.56 5.58
CA ILE A 80 -3.45 -7.77 5.66
C ILE A 80 -2.42 -8.47 6.54
N PHE A 81 -2.81 -8.97 7.71
CA PHE A 81 -1.93 -9.71 8.61
C PHE A 81 -1.30 -10.93 7.94
N TRP A 82 -2.11 -11.79 7.32
CA TRP A 82 -1.61 -12.99 6.62
C TRP A 82 -0.73 -12.63 5.43
N TYR A 83 -1.14 -11.61 4.67
CA TYR A 83 -0.35 -11.15 3.52
C TYR A 83 1.02 -10.63 3.96
N ALA A 84 1.07 -9.76 4.98
CA ALA A 84 2.32 -9.22 5.51
C ALA A 84 3.23 -10.31 6.08
N ARG A 85 2.66 -11.37 6.66
CA ARG A 85 3.43 -12.52 7.18
C ARG A 85 4.05 -13.39 6.09
N GLY A 86 3.56 -13.34 4.85
CA GLY A 86 4.09 -14.18 3.78
C GLY A 86 3.04 -15.01 3.02
N ASP A 87 1.80 -15.10 3.48
CA ASP A 87 0.81 -16.00 2.86
C ASP A 87 0.36 -15.49 1.49
N SER A 88 0.40 -16.34 0.45
CA SER A 88 -0.06 -15.96 -0.89
C SER A 88 -1.56 -15.63 -0.91
N VAL A 89 -2.01 -14.88 -1.92
CA VAL A 89 -3.42 -14.50 -2.09
C VAL A 89 -4.32 -15.73 -2.20
N GLU A 90 -3.86 -16.77 -2.90
CA GLU A 90 -4.55 -18.05 -3.08
C GLU A 90 -4.68 -18.78 -1.74
N THR A 91 -3.63 -18.77 -0.93
CA THR A 91 -3.63 -19.38 0.39
C THR A 91 -4.61 -18.66 1.32
N ILE A 92 -4.63 -17.32 1.28
CA ILE A 92 -5.60 -16.52 2.03
C ILE A 92 -7.03 -16.78 1.54
N GLY A 93 -7.23 -16.87 0.23
CA GLY A 93 -8.52 -17.16 -0.40
C GLY A 93 -9.11 -18.48 0.11
N ARG A 94 -8.30 -19.55 0.11
CA ARG A 94 -8.66 -20.87 0.65
C ARG A 94 -8.99 -20.86 2.14
N ARG A 95 -8.34 -19.99 2.94
CA ARG A 95 -8.62 -19.88 4.38
C ARG A 95 -9.93 -19.15 4.67
N LEU A 96 -10.36 -18.26 3.77
CA LEU A 96 -11.56 -17.46 3.98
C LEU A 96 -12.79 -18.20 3.45
N SER A 97 -12.77 -18.63 2.19
CA SER A 97 -13.95 -19.21 1.54
C SER A 97 -13.68 -20.65 1.10
N ALA A 98 -14.69 -21.52 1.23
CA ALA A 98 -14.67 -22.87 0.69
C ALA A 98 -14.45 -22.88 -0.83
N PHE A 99 -14.87 -21.84 -1.55
CA PHE A 99 -14.63 -21.68 -2.99
C PHE A 99 -13.21 -21.20 -3.31
N GLY A 100 -12.46 -20.73 -2.31
CA GLY A 100 -11.03 -20.43 -2.42
C GLY A 100 -10.65 -19.33 -3.41
N THR A 101 -11.60 -18.54 -3.91
CA THR A 101 -11.33 -17.62 -5.02
C THR A 101 -10.39 -16.49 -4.62
N PRO A 102 -9.19 -16.37 -5.23
CA PRO A 102 -8.21 -15.33 -4.89
C PRO A 102 -8.71 -13.93 -5.26
N TRP A 103 -9.59 -13.83 -6.26
CA TRP A 103 -10.11 -12.56 -6.79
C TRP A 103 -10.61 -11.59 -5.71
N GLY A 104 -11.41 -12.09 -4.75
CA GLY A 104 -11.95 -11.26 -3.68
C GLY A 104 -10.88 -10.76 -2.70
N VAL A 105 -9.86 -11.59 -2.45
CA VAL A 105 -8.70 -11.25 -1.62
C VAL A 105 -7.85 -10.19 -2.31
N GLU A 106 -7.60 -10.31 -3.62
CA GLU A 106 -6.84 -9.30 -4.39
C GLU A 106 -7.54 -7.94 -4.38
N ARG A 107 -8.86 -7.94 -4.58
CA ARG A 107 -9.70 -6.73 -4.54
C ARG A 107 -9.67 -6.07 -3.17
N ALA A 108 -9.79 -6.87 -2.11
CA ALA A 108 -9.70 -6.39 -0.74
C ALA A 108 -8.31 -5.81 -0.42
N LEU A 109 -7.24 -6.54 -0.79
CA LEU A 109 -5.86 -6.11 -0.60
C LEU A 109 -5.57 -4.80 -1.34
N LYS A 110 -5.97 -4.69 -2.61
CA LYS A 110 -5.81 -3.47 -3.41
C LYS A 110 -6.55 -2.29 -2.78
N THR A 111 -7.76 -2.53 -2.25
CA THR A 111 -8.56 -1.50 -1.57
C THR A 111 -7.87 -1.01 -0.30
N ALA A 112 -7.39 -1.95 0.53
CA ALA A 112 -6.65 -1.64 1.75
C ALA A 112 -5.38 -0.84 1.45
N CYS A 113 -4.54 -1.32 0.52
CA CYS A 113 -3.29 -0.65 0.17
C CYS A 113 -3.53 0.77 -0.35
N ARG A 114 -4.60 0.99 -1.11
CA ARG A 114 -4.98 2.33 -1.56
C ARG A 114 -5.39 3.24 -0.42
N ARG A 115 -6.12 2.73 0.56
CA ARG A 115 -6.53 3.49 1.75
C ARG A 115 -5.34 3.81 2.64
N MET A 116 -4.51 2.82 2.93
CA MET A 116 -3.27 3.01 3.69
C MET A 116 -2.35 4.03 3.03
N ALA A 117 -2.19 3.96 1.70
CA ALA A 117 -1.44 4.97 0.95
C ALA A 117 -2.03 6.38 1.14
N ALA A 118 -3.36 6.52 1.14
CA ALA A 118 -4.01 7.81 1.41
C ALA A 118 -3.70 8.30 2.83
N CYS A 119 -3.83 7.44 3.86
CA CYS A 119 -3.52 7.78 5.24
C CYS A 119 -2.05 8.23 5.40
N LEU A 120 -1.11 7.47 4.82
CA LEU A 120 0.33 7.77 4.88
C LEU A 120 0.70 9.08 4.18
N ASN A 121 -0.03 9.43 3.11
CA ASN A 121 0.19 10.67 2.38
C ASN A 121 -0.48 11.88 3.03
N ASP A 122 -1.56 11.66 3.79
CA ASP A 122 -2.30 12.71 4.50
C ASP A 122 -1.58 13.12 5.79
N ASP A 123 -1.17 12.15 6.61
CA ASP A 123 -0.42 12.38 7.85
C ASP A 123 0.78 11.44 8.01
N PRO A 124 1.90 11.70 7.30
CA PRO A 124 3.11 10.86 7.41
C PRO A 124 3.71 10.87 8.82
N ALA A 125 3.54 11.95 9.59
CA ALA A 125 4.10 12.10 10.93
C ALA A 125 3.41 11.17 11.93
N ALA A 126 2.09 10.94 11.81
CA ALA A 126 1.37 9.97 12.63
C ALA A 126 1.87 8.53 12.48
N TYR A 127 2.59 8.23 11.39
CA TYR A 127 3.20 6.93 11.13
C TYR A 127 4.72 6.95 11.28
N GLY A 128 5.28 8.04 11.81
CA GLY A 128 6.70 8.18 12.16
C GLY A 128 7.63 8.35 10.95
N LEU A 129 7.17 9.04 9.91
CA LEU A 129 8.01 9.58 8.84
C LEU A 129 8.30 11.07 9.12
N ALA A 130 9.50 11.51 8.77
CA ALA A 130 9.82 12.93 8.76
C ALA A 130 9.00 13.67 7.67
N ARG A 131 8.57 14.90 7.98
CA ARG A 131 7.85 15.78 7.04
C ARG A 131 8.76 16.41 6.00
#